data_AF-A0A945ALI9-F1
#
_entry.id   AF-A0A945ALI9-F1
#
_cell.length_a   1.000
_cell.length_b   1.000
_cell.length_c   1.000
_cell.angle_alpha   90.00
_cell.angle_beta   90.00
_cell.angle_gamma   90.00
#
_symmetry.space_group_name_H-M   'P 1'
#
loop_
_entity.id
_entity.type
_entity.pdbx_description
1 polymer ?
#
loop_
_entity_poly.entity_id
_entity_poly.type
_entity_poly.pdbx_seq_one_letter_code
_entity_poly.pdbx_strand_id
1 'polypeptide(L)'
;DNIVRDFITPPDFYRLIQAIIDFKPINTALDCYTKSPVSKFDLLNELKDEFGLKYEIDKSVNIVNATGVKINYYSTNYKAKSVGYSPQNTSLEGVTTEVCLYLDNVN
;
A
#
# COMPACT_ATOMS: atom_id res chain seq x y z
N ASP A 1 -5.90 16.96 -4.33
CA ASP A 1 -5.17 16.68 -3.08
C ASP A 1 -4.07 15.63 -3.25
N ASN A 2 -3.03 15.71 -2.43
CA ASN A 2 -1.99 14.67 -2.33
C ASN A 2 -2.36 13.67 -1.22
N ILE A 3 -3.23 12.73 -1.54
CA ILE A 3 -3.65 11.69 -0.60
C ILE A 3 -2.51 10.70 -0.32
N VAL A 4 -2.53 10.09 0.86
CA VAL A 4 -1.52 9.09 1.28
C VAL A 4 -2.20 7.77 1.58
N ARG A 5 -1.69 6.68 0.99
CA ARG A 5 -2.28 5.33 1.07
C ARG A 5 -1.20 4.30 1.38
N ASP A 6 -1.59 3.26 2.10
CA ASP A 6 -0.75 2.08 2.30
C ASP A 6 -1.32 0.91 1.50
N PHE A 7 -0.64 0.55 0.41
CA PHE A 7 -0.99 -0.57 -0.46
C PHE A 7 -0.16 -1.78 -0.07
N ILE A 8 -0.73 -2.65 0.77
CA ILE A 8 -0.14 -3.97 1.04
C ILE A 8 -0.31 -4.89 -0.17
N THR A 9 0.75 -5.60 -0.54
CA THR A 9 0.76 -6.54 -1.68
C THR A 9 0.82 -8.00 -1.21
N PRO A 10 0.57 -8.99 -2.09
CA PRO A 10 0.50 -10.40 -1.69
C PRO A 10 1.71 -10.90 -0.87
N PRO A 11 2.97 -10.56 -1.19
CA PRO A 11 4.11 -11.01 -0.38
C PRO A 11 4.03 -10.56 1.09
N ASP A 12 3.68 -9.31 1.34
CA ASP A 12 3.60 -8.79 2.71
C ASP A 12 2.33 -9.21 3.44
N PHE A 13 1.22 -9.39 2.71
CA PHE A 13 0.01 -9.94 3.30
C PHE A 13 0.21 -11.41 3.71
N TYR A 14 0.83 -12.22 2.85
CA TYR A 14 1.21 -13.60 3.17
C TYR A 14 2.07 -13.67 4.43
N ARG A 15 3.06 -12.78 4.56
CA ARG A 15 3.95 -12.75 5.73
C ARG A 15 3.23 -12.36 7.02
N LEU A 16 2.21 -11.49 6.95
CA LEU A 16 1.33 -11.21 8.10
C LEU A 16 0.56 -12.47 8.50
N ILE A 17 -0.05 -13.16 7.54
CA ILE A 17 -0.80 -14.39 7.79
C ILE A 17 0.12 -15.46 8.38
N GLN A 18 1.33 -15.63 7.84
CA GLN A 18 2.31 -16.59 8.35
C GLN A 18 2.73 -16.26 9.78
N ALA A 19 2.99 -14.99 10.09
CA ALA A 19 3.30 -14.54 11.45
C ALA A 19 2.14 -14.84 12.43
N ILE A 20 0.89 -14.71 11.99
CA ILE A 20 -0.28 -15.06 12.81
C ILE A 20 -0.34 -16.57 13.07
N ILE A 21 -0.10 -17.40 12.05
CA ILE A 21 -0.12 -18.87 12.15
C ILE A 21 0.99 -19.38 13.07
N ASP A 22 2.20 -18.80 12.96
CA ASP A 22 3.37 -19.22 13.74
C ASP A 22 3.34 -18.72 15.19
N PHE A 23 2.47 -17.76 15.49
CA PHE A 23 2.31 -17.24 16.85
C PHE A 23 1.38 -18.12 17.70
N LYS A 24 1.43 -17.93 19.01
CA LYS A 24 0.52 -18.64 19.93
C LYS A 24 -0.95 -18.22 19.71
N PRO A 25 -1.94 -19.12 19.92
CA PRO A 25 -3.35 -18.78 19.79
C PRO A 25 -3.75 -17.59 20.66
N ILE A 26 -4.39 -16.60 20.05
CA ILE A 26 -4.89 -15.40 20.73
C ILE A 26 -6.03 -14.77 19.93
N ASN A 27 -7.03 -14.22 20.62
CA ASN A 27 -8.03 -13.36 20.01
C ASN A 27 -7.54 -11.91 20.04
N THR A 28 -7.17 -11.35 18.89
CA THR A 28 -6.78 -9.94 18.77
C THR A 28 -7.08 -9.42 17.37
N ALA A 29 -7.42 -8.12 17.28
CA ALA A 29 -7.38 -7.41 16.01
C ALA A 29 -5.93 -7.03 15.67
N LEU A 30 -5.59 -7.10 14.39
CA LEU A 30 -4.32 -6.68 13.82
C LEU A 30 -4.59 -5.91 12.52
N ASP A 31 -3.83 -4.86 12.30
CA ASP A 31 -3.92 -4.05 11.09
C ASP A 31 -2.90 -4.54 10.06
N CYS A 32 -3.24 -4.41 8.78
CA CYS A 32 -2.28 -4.55 7.69
C CYS A 32 -1.49 -3.24 7.52
N TYR A 33 -0.18 -3.34 7.31
CA TYR A 33 0.67 -2.19 6.99
C TYR A 33 1.94 -2.63 6.27
N THR A 34 2.51 -1.75 5.45
CA THR A 34 3.83 -1.94 4.84
C THR A 34 4.91 -1.19 5.64
N LYS A 35 6.17 -1.19 5.18
CA LYS A 35 7.23 -0.38 5.82
C LYS A 35 6.89 1.11 5.88
N SER A 36 6.20 1.62 4.85
CA SER A 36 5.72 3.00 4.80
C SER A 36 4.66 3.16 3.71
N PRO A 37 3.63 4.02 3.94
CA PRO A 37 2.66 4.37 2.92
C PRO A 37 3.30 5.24 1.82
N VAL A 38 2.56 5.48 0.73
CA VAL A 38 2.99 6.32 -0.40
C VAL A 38 1.99 7.44 -0.67
N SER A 39 2.49 8.61 -1.08
CA SER A 39 1.64 9.71 -1.51
C SER A 39 1.21 9.55 -2.97
N LYS A 40 0.09 10.17 -3.36
CA LYS A 40 -0.42 10.13 -4.74
C LYS A 40 0.65 10.59 -5.74
N PHE A 41 1.33 11.70 -5.45
CA PHE A 41 2.30 12.26 -6.39
C PHE A 41 3.60 11.46 -6.44
N ASP A 42 4.06 10.90 -5.32
CA ASP A 42 5.23 10.01 -5.34
C ASP A 42 4.93 8.75 -6.16
N LEU A 43 3.75 8.14 -5.99
CA LEU A 43 3.32 7.00 -6.79
C LEU A 43 3.21 7.35 -8.29
N LEU A 44 2.61 8.49 -8.64
CA LEU A 44 2.49 8.92 -10.04
C LEU A 44 3.85 9.19 -10.69
N ASN A 45 4.80 9.76 -9.93
CA ASN A 45 6.16 10.01 -10.42
C ASN A 45 6.89 8.69 -10.68
N GLU A 46 6.84 7.74 -9.74
CA GLU A 46 7.42 6.41 -9.93
C GLU A 46 6.84 5.72 -11.17
N LEU A 47 5.51 5.68 -11.30
CA LEU A 47 4.86 5.01 -12.43
C LEU A 47 5.18 5.67 -13.78
N LYS A 48 5.39 7.00 -13.77
CA LYS A 48 5.83 7.74 -14.96
C LYS A 48 7.26 7.37 -15.31
N ASP A 49 8.17 7.37 -14.34
CA ASP A 49 9.60 7.22 -14.57
C ASP A 49 9.95 5.76 -14.90
N GLU A 50 9.33 4.78 -14.23
CA GLU A 50 9.58 3.35 -14.44
C GLU A 50 8.78 2.76 -15.63
N PHE A 51 7.51 3.15 -15.81
CA PHE A 51 6.62 2.51 -16.80
C PHE A 51 6.15 3.46 -17.92
N GLY A 52 6.62 4.71 -17.94
CA GLY A 52 6.23 5.68 -18.97
C GLY A 52 4.78 6.15 -18.86
N LEU A 53 4.14 6.04 -17.68
CA LEU A 53 2.78 6.51 -17.45
C LEU A 53 2.65 8.01 -17.78
N LYS A 54 1.76 8.34 -18.74
CA LYS A 54 1.40 9.71 -19.07
C LYS A 54 0.13 10.09 -18.31
N TYR A 55 0.21 11.15 -17.51
CA TYR A 55 -0.93 11.66 -16.75
C TYR A 55 -0.99 13.19 -16.81
N GLU A 56 -2.18 13.74 -16.59
CA GLU A 56 -2.40 15.17 -16.36
C GLU A 56 -3.20 15.39 -15.07
N ILE A 57 -3.09 16.59 -14.51
CA ILE A 57 -3.82 16.97 -13.29
C ILE A 57 -4.87 18.00 -13.67
N ASP A 58 -6.13 17.56 -13.74
CA ASP A 58 -7.27 18.46 -13.88
C ASP A 58 -7.74 18.98 -12.52
N LYS A 59 -7.67 20.30 -12.33
CA LYS A 59 -8.10 20.99 -11.11
C LYS A 59 -9.58 21.41 -11.13
N SER A 60 -10.25 21.26 -12.27
CA SER A 60 -11.67 21.63 -12.44
C SER A 60 -12.64 20.56 -11.93
N VAL A 61 -12.15 19.34 -11.74
CA VAL A 61 -12.94 18.21 -11.23
C VAL A 61 -13.21 18.37 -9.73
N ASN A 62 -14.39 18.91 -9.40
CA ASN A 62 -14.91 18.92 -8.04
C ASN A 62 -15.53 17.56 -7.68
N ILE A 63 -14.71 16.66 -7.13
CA ILE A 63 -15.21 15.39 -6.59
C ILE A 63 -15.85 15.66 -5.22
N VAL A 64 -17.17 15.52 -5.12
CA VAL A 64 -17.90 15.63 -3.85
C VAL A 64 -17.64 14.35 -3.03
N ASN A 65 -16.73 14.42 -2.07
CA ASN A 65 -16.47 13.32 -1.13
C ASN A 65 -17.59 13.26 -0.08
N ALA A 66 -18.60 12.41 -0.29
CA ALA A 66 -19.78 12.27 0.58
C ALA A 66 -19.45 11.95 2.06
N THR A 67 -18.27 11.42 2.36
CA THR A 67 -17.82 11.05 3.71
C THR A 67 -16.75 11.99 4.30
N GLY A 68 -16.48 13.13 3.67
CA GLY A 68 -15.35 14.01 3.99
C GLY A 68 -14.03 13.57 3.37
N VAL A 69 -13.03 14.46 3.38
CA VAL A 69 -11.74 14.24 2.72
C VAL A 69 -10.85 13.35 3.60
N LYS A 70 -10.79 12.05 3.32
CA LYS A 70 -9.82 11.14 3.93
C LYS A 70 -8.46 11.28 3.25
N ILE A 71 -7.69 12.30 3.64
CA ILE A 71 -6.34 12.54 3.10
C ILE A 71 -5.43 11.33 3.37
N ASN A 72 -5.49 10.77 4.57
CA ASN A 72 -4.67 9.63 5.00
C ASN A 72 -5.52 8.37 5.17
N TYR A 73 -5.08 7.27 4.56
CA TYR A 73 -5.69 5.95 4.74
C TYR A 73 -4.57 4.90 4.80
N TYR A 74 -4.04 4.73 6.01
CA TYR A 74 -3.01 3.78 6.38
C TYR A 74 -3.11 3.53 7.89
N SER A 75 -2.62 2.39 8.36
CA SER A 75 -2.64 2.09 9.78
C SER A 75 -1.55 2.86 10.53
N THR A 76 -1.86 3.32 11.74
CA THR A 76 -0.87 3.77 12.72
C THR A 76 -0.67 2.75 13.85
N ASN A 77 -1.38 1.62 13.77
CA ASN A 77 -1.36 0.54 14.73
C ASN A 77 -0.44 -0.59 14.25
N TYR A 78 0.80 -0.60 14.76
CA TYR A 78 1.81 -1.59 14.41
C TYR A 78 1.83 -2.80 15.35
N LYS A 79 0.69 -3.15 15.96
CA LYS A 79 0.59 -4.28 16.92
C LYS A 79 1.02 -5.61 16.31
N ALA A 80 0.88 -5.81 15.00
CA ALA A 80 1.31 -7.05 14.36
C ALA A 80 2.81 -7.33 14.52
N LYS A 81 3.65 -6.32 14.82
CA LYS A 81 5.06 -6.53 15.22
C LYS A 81 5.18 -7.46 16.43
N SER A 82 4.24 -7.40 17.39
CA SER A 82 4.28 -8.24 18.58
C SER A 82 3.98 -9.72 18.31
N VAL A 83 3.40 -10.05 17.15
CA VAL A 83 3.19 -11.43 16.70
C VAL A 83 4.24 -11.88 15.68
N GLY A 84 5.31 -11.11 15.50
CA GLY A 84 6.42 -11.44 14.60
C GLY A 84 6.28 -10.91 13.17
N TYR A 85 5.22 -10.14 12.86
CA TYR A 85 5.10 -9.54 11.53
C TYR A 85 6.06 -8.36 11.34
N SER A 86 6.80 -8.37 10.24
CA SER A 86 7.73 -7.29 9.88
C SER A 86 7.70 -7.08 8.37
N PRO A 87 6.98 -6.11 7.79
CA PRO A 87 6.84 -5.96 6.33
C PRO A 87 8.20 -5.83 5.63
N GLN A 88 8.30 -6.39 4.42
CA GLN A 88 9.50 -6.40 3.60
C GLN A 88 9.53 -5.24 2.62
N ASN A 89 8.38 -4.80 2.13
CA ASN A 89 8.28 -3.75 1.15
C ASN A 89 7.64 -2.51 1.77
N THR A 90 7.95 -1.35 1.21
CA THR A 90 7.10 -0.17 1.29
C THR A 90 5.90 -0.32 0.36
N SER A 91 4.89 0.52 0.53
CA SER A 91 3.75 0.55 -0.38
C SER A 91 4.16 0.84 -1.84
N LEU A 92 5.21 1.64 -2.05
CA LEU A 92 5.69 1.97 -3.40
C LEU A 92 6.40 0.76 -4.02
N GLU A 93 7.37 0.18 -3.32
CA GLU A 93 8.11 -1.02 -3.75
C GLU A 93 7.16 -2.18 -4.09
N GLY A 94 6.16 -2.41 -3.25
CA GLY A 94 5.15 -3.44 -3.47
C GLY A 94 4.36 -3.20 -4.76
N VAL A 95 3.81 -2.00 -4.95
CA VAL A 95 3.02 -1.67 -6.15
C VAL A 95 3.87 -1.77 -7.42
N THR A 96 5.09 -1.22 -7.41
CA THR A 96 6.01 -1.28 -8.55
C THR A 96 6.33 -2.74 -8.92
N THR A 97 6.63 -3.59 -7.93
CA THR A 97 6.90 -5.02 -8.15
C THR A 97 5.71 -5.73 -8.78
N GLU A 98 4.50 -5.52 -8.27
CA GLU A 98 3.29 -6.15 -8.82
C GLU A 98 3.03 -5.68 -10.25
N VAL A 99 3.20 -4.39 -10.57
CA VAL A 99 3.06 -3.88 -11.94
C VAL A 99 4.06 -4.54 -12.88
N CYS A 100 5.34 -4.67 -12.49
CA CYS A 100 6.34 -5.40 -13.28
C CYS A 100 5.88 -6.84 -13.56
N LEU A 101 5.46 -7.57 -12.53
CA LEU A 101 4.98 -8.95 -12.67
C LEU A 101 3.78 -9.04 -13.62
N TYR A 102 2.82 -8.10 -13.55
CA TYR A 102 1.69 -8.09 -14.47
C TYR A 102 2.11 -7.83 -15.92
N LEU A 103 3.05 -6.91 -16.15
CA LEU A 103 3.53 -6.59 -17.51
C LEU A 103 4.38 -7.73 -18.10
N ASP A 104 5.21 -8.39 -17.29
CA ASP A 104 6.01 -9.55 -17.72
C ASP A 104 5.13 -10.74 -18.10
N ASN A 105 3.97 -10.91 -17.47
CA ASN A 105 3.01 -11.98 -17.78
C ASN A 105 2.16 -11.71 -19.03
N VAL A 106 2.26 -10.52 -19.63
CA VAL A 106 1.50 -10.14 -20.83
C VAL A 106 2.39 -10.19 -22.10
N ASN A 107 3.70 -10.33 -21.94
CA ASN A 107 4.69 -10.50 -23.02
C ASN A 107 5.06 -11.97 -23.24
#